data_AF-A0A936IJ94-F1
#
_entry.id   AF-A0A936IJ94-F1
#
_cell.length_a   1.000
_cell.length_b   1.000
_cell.length_c   1.000
_cell.angle_alpha   90.00
_cell.angle_beta   90.00
_cell.angle_gamma   90.00
#
_symmetry.space_group_name_H-M   'P 1'
#
loop_
_entity.id
_entity.type
_entity.pdbx_description
1 polymer ?
#
loop_
_entity_poly.entity_id
_entity_poly.type
_entity_poly.pdbx_seq_one_letter_code
_entity_poly.pdbx_strand_id
1 'polypeptide(L)' 'MKTDIRQAIVTELRRQNISPNQLAAMVAGHVHRSHVYDFAAARKDLSTAKANHLLRALKLTIRPRES' A
#
# COMPACT_ATOMS: atom_id res chain seq x y z
N MET A 1 -6.69 11.45 5.76
CA MET A 1 -7.07 10.01 5.68
C MET A 1 -6.45 9.28 4.48
N LYS A 2 -6.71 9.68 3.22
CA LYS A 2 -6.11 8.97 2.06
C LYS A 2 -4.59 9.18 1.92
N THR A 3 -4.11 10.37 2.27
CA THR A 3 -2.68 10.71 2.28
C THR A 3 -1.90 9.88 3.31
N ASP A 4 -2.51 9.57 4.46
CA ASP A 4 -1.86 8.90 5.59
C ASP A 4 -1.58 7.42 5.30
N ILE A 5 -2.52 6.73 4.64
CA ILE A 5 -2.34 5.31 4.25
C ILE A 5 -1.23 5.17 3.20
N ARG A 6 -1.22 6.06 2.19
CA ARG A 6 -0.16 6.05 1.18
C ARG A 6 1.20 6.29 1.83
N GLN A 7 1.29 7.27 2.72
CA GLN A 7 2.53 7.59 3.40
C GLN A 7 3.00 6.46 4.31
N ALA A 8 2.09 5.78 5.02
CA ALA A 8 2.41 4.59 5.80
C ALA A 8 2.98 3.47 4.92
N ILE A 9 2.32 3.17 3.79
CA ILE A 9 2.79 2.15 2.82
C ILE A 9 4.16 2.52 2.25
N VAL A 10 4.36 3.76 1.78
CA VAL A 10 5.63 4.21 1.19
C VAL A 10 6.76 4.21 2.23
N THR A 11 6.47 4.62 3.46
CA THR A 11 7.44 4.58 4.57
C THR A 11 7.85 3.16 4.86
N GLU A 12 6.88 2.24 4.91
CA GLU A 12 7.15 0.83 5.20
C GLU A 12 7.91 0.13 4.06
N LEU A 13 7.63 0.48 2.80
CA LEU A 13 8.43 0.02 1.65
C LEU A 13 9.90 0.40 1.80
N ARG A 14 10.18 1.65 2.20
CA ARG A 14 11.55 2.11 2.46
C ARG A 14 12.17 1.37 3.64
N ARG A 15 11.41 1.16 4.73
CA ARG A 15 11.88 0.47 5.93
C ARG A 15 12.25 -1.00 5.66
N GLN A 16 11.46 -1.69 4.84
CA GLN A 16 11.69 -3.09 4.48
C GLN A 16 12.59 -3.26 3.24
N ASN A 17 13.06 -2.16 2.63
CA ASN A 17 13.80 -2.16 1.37
C ASN A 17 13.06 -2.92 0.24
N ILE A 18 11.73 -2.76 0.18
CA ILE A 18 10.85 -3.39 -0.82
C ILE A 18 10.55 -2.38 -1.91
N SER A 19 10.81 -2.76 -3.16
CA SER A 19 10.43 -1.96 -4.33
C SER A 19 8.92 -2.04 -4.61
N PRO A 20 8.31 -1.04 -5.27
CA PRO A 20 6.92 -1.12 -5.73
C PRO A 20 6.63 -2.34 -6.61
N ASN A 21 7.65 -2.85 -7.32
CA ASN A 21 7.52 -4.07 -8.12
C ASN A 21 7.36 -5.32 -7.24
N GLN A 22 8.16 -5.43 -6.19
CA GLN A 22 8.05 -6.52 -5.22
C GLN A 22 6.71 -6.45 -4.49
N LEU A 23 6.27 -5.26 -4.08
CA LEU A 23 4.94 -5.08 -3.50
C LEU A 23 3.85 -5.56 -4.46
N ALA A 24 3.93 -5.20 -5.74
CA ALA A 24 2.97 -5.64 -6.75
C ALA A 24 2.94 -7.17 -6.90
N ALA A 25 4.10 -7.84 -6.79
CA ALA A 25 4.18 -9.29 -6.79
C ALA A 25 3.53 -9.91 -5.54
N MET A 26 3.70 -9.29 -4.36
CA MET A 26 3.11 -9.77 -3.10
C MET A 26 1.56 -9.70 -3.08
N VAL A 27 0.97 -8.80 -3.87
CA VAL A 27 -0.49 -8.63 -3.98
C VAL A 27 -1.04 -9.08 -5.34
N ALA A 28 -0.25 -9.85 -6.09
CA ALA A 28 -0.69 -10.41 -7.36
C ALA A 28 -1.98 -11.22 -7.17
N GLY A 29 -2.94 -11.04 -8.07
CA GLY A 29 -4.30 -11.61 -7.94
C GLY A 29 -5.30 -10.74 -7.18
N HIS A 30 -4.84 -9.75 -6.40
CA HIS A 30 -5.73 -8.81 -5.69
C HIS A 30 -5.64 -7.38 -6.21
N VAL A 31 -4.42 -6.93 -6.54
CA VAL A 31 -4.19 -5.57 -7.06
C VAL A 31 -3.31 -5.65 -8.30
N HIS A 32 -3.81 -5.10 -9.41
CA HIS A 32 -3.03 -5.03 -10.64
C HIS A 32 -1.77 -4.19 -10.46
N ARG A 33 -0.65 -4.62 -11.05
CA ARG A 33 0.67 -3.96 -10.92
C ARG A 33 0.61 -2.46 -11.23
N SER A 34 -0.06 -2.06 -12.31
CA SER A 34 -0.18 -0.64 -12.67
C SER A 34 -0.78 0.21 -11.55
N HIS A 35 -1.80 -0.31 -10.85
CA HIS A 35 -2.43 0.38 -9.74
C HIS A 35 -1.48 0.55 -8.53
N VAL A 36 -0.61 -0.42 -8.27
CA VAL A 36 0.41 -0.31 -7.21
C VAL A 36 1.42 0.79 -7.54
N TYR A 37 1.89 0.83 -8.78
CA TYR A 37 2.82 1.84 -9.26
C TYR A 37 2.20 3.24 -9.24
N ASP A 38 0.99 3.40 -9.78
CA ASP A 38 0.30 4.69 -9.79
C ASP A 38 0.02 5.19 -8.38
N PHE A 39 -0.30 4.28 -7.46
CA PHE A 39 -0.50 4.61 -6.05
C PHE A 39 0.80 5.02 -5.34
N ALA A 40 1.88 4.25 -5.52
CA ALA A 40 3.19 4.55 -4.94
C ALA A 40 3.77 5.87 -5.49
N ALA A 41 3.50 6.19 -6.75
CA ALA A 41 3.90 7.44 -7.40
C ALA A 41 2.92 8.61 -7.16
N ALA A 42 1.90 8.43 -6.30
CA ALA A 42 0.87 9.42 -6.00
C ALA A 42 0.09 9.95 -7.23
N ARG A 43 0.05 9.18 -8.33
CA ARG A 43 -0.69 9.51 -9.55
C ARG A 43 -2.17 9.17 -9.45
N LYS A 44 -2.51 8.12 -8.68
CA LYS A 44 -3.88 7.64 -8.52
C LYS A 44 -4.12 7.07 -7.12
N ASP A 45 -5.28 7.36 -6.56
CA ASP A 45 -5.73 6.72 -5.33
C ASP A 45 -6.25 5.30 -5.57
N LEU A 46 -6.17 4.47 -4.54
CA LEU A 46 -6.76 3.14 -4.53
C LEU A 46 -8.10 3.13 -3.81
N SER A 47 -8.94 2.16 -4.17
CA SER A 47 -10.09 1.81 -3.33
C SER A 47 -9.60 1.26 -1.98
N THR A 48 -10.42 1.41 -0.94
CA THR A 48 -10.12 0.90 0.41
C THR A 48 -9.78 -0.59 0.40
N ALA A 49 -10.49 -1.39 -0.39
CA ALA A 49 -10.20 -2.82 -0.53
C ALA A 49 -8.79 -3.09 -1.06
N LYS A 50 -8.37 -2.38 -2.13
CA LYS A 50 -7.02 -2.52 -2.69
C LYS A 50 -5.94 -2.02 -1.73
N ALA A 51 -6.18 -0.91 -1.04
CA ALA A 51 -5.27 -0.39 -0.02
C ALA A 51 -5.10 -1.38 1.14
N ASN A 52 -6.18 -2.06 1.57
CA ASN A 52 -6.11 -3.10 2.60
C ASN A 52 -5.23 -4.29 2.18
N HIS A 53 -5.27 -4.70 0.91
CA HIS A 53 -4.34 -5.73 0.40
C HIS A 53 -2.88 -5.29 0.49
N LEU A 54 -2.57 -4.02 0.16
CA LEU A 54 -1.21 -3.48 0.29
C LEU A 54 -0.73 -3.45 1.75
N LEU A 55 -1.60 -3.01 2.67
CA LEU A 55 -1.28 -2.96 4.09
C LEU A 55 -1.02 -4.35 4.67
N ARG A 56 -1.88 -5.33 4.33
CA ARG A 56 -1.68 -6.72 4.74
C ARG A 56 -0.40 -7.32 4.20
N ALA A 57 -0.06 -7.06 2.93
CA ALA A 57 1.19 -7.52 2.34
C ALA A 57 2.42 -6.99 3.10
N LEU A 58 2.35 -5.75 3.58
CA LEU A 58 3.41 -5.12 4.37
C LEU A 58 3.31 -5.40 5.89
N LYS A 59 2.37 -6.26 6.31
CA LYS A 59 2.08 -6.56 7.72
C LYS A 59 1.79 -5.30 8.57
N LEU A 60 1.21 -4.29 7.93
CA LEU A 60 0.76 -3.06 8.61
C LEU A 60 -0.64 -3.28 9.16
N THR A 61 -0.77 -3.24 10.49
CA THR A 61 -2.06 -3.27 11.17
C THR A 61 -2.58 -1.86 11.33
N ILE A 62 -3.71 -1.53 10.69
CA ILE A 62 -4.43 -0.30 11.04
C ILE A 62 -5.02 -0.52 12.43
N ARG A 63 -4.49 0.17 13.44
CA ARG A 63 -5.17 0.26 14.73
C ARG A 63 -6.21 1.38 14.64
N PRO A 64 -7.48 1.12 15.01
CA PRO A 64 -8.42 2.20 15.21
C PRO A 64 -7.81 3.15 16.24
N ARG A 65 -7.83 4.46 15.96
CA ARG A 65 -7.46 5.45 16.96
C ARG A 65 -8.55 5.38 18.03
N GLU A 66 -8.21 4.98 19.25
CA GLU A 66 -9.10 5.13 20.39
C GLU A 66 -9.34 6.64 20.54
N SER A 67 -10.59 7.04 20.30
CA SER A 67 -11.08 8.40 20.50
C SER A 67 -11.57 8.57 21.93
#